data_AF-A0A101M9A6-F1
#
_entry.id   AF-A0A101M9A6-F1
#
_cell.length_a   1.000
_cell.length_b   1.000
_cell.length_c   1.000
_cell.angle_alpha   90.00
_cell.angle_beta   90.00
_cell.angle_gamma   90.00
#
_symmetry.space_group_name_H-M   'P 1'
#
loop_
_entity.id
_entity.type
_entity.pdbx_description
1 polymer ?
#
loop_
_entity_poly.entity_id
_entity_poly.type
_entity_poly.pdbx_seq_one_letter_code
_entity_poly.pdbx_strand_id
1 'polypeptide(L)'
;MEFNTFRDWGTKRGMTFEVTPPYTAEPNGAVERYGGYINDIQRTMIIDISLPDKANFWPFAVEAAIYTTHRLVNPKAGVSPLTHWRQELNIENPEPSLKHLRA
;
A
#
# COMPACT_ATOMS: atom_id res chain seq x y z
N MET A 1 -11.45 -21.61 -9.19
CA MET A 1 -12.68 -21.81 -8.37
C MET A 1 -12.77 -20.74 -7.29
N GLU A 2 -11.69 -20.47 -6.56
CA GLU A 2 -11.62 -19.46 -5.49
C GLU A 2 -11.96 -18.02 -5.93
N PHE A 3 -11.48 -17.58 -7.10
CA PHE A 3 -11.81 -16.24 -7.62
C PHE A 3 -13.32 -16.04 -7.83
N ASN A 4 -14.03 -17.05 -8.35
CA ASN A 4 -15.48 -16.96 -8.53
C ASN A 4 -16.20 -16.90 -7.18
N THR A 5 -15.75 -17.69 -6.19
CA THR A 5 -16.28 -17.64 -4.82
C THR A 5 -16.08 -16.26 -4.19
N PHE A 6 -14.90 -15.67 -4.34
CA PHE A 6 -14.60 -14.32 -3.86
C PHE A 6 -15.47 -13.26 -4.56
N ARG A 7 -15.59 -13.36 -5.88
CA ARG A 7 -16.44 -12.47 -6.68
C ARG A 7 -17.89 -12.52 -6.21
N ASP A 8 -18.44 -13.72 -6.06
CA ASP A 8 -19.83 -13.90 -5.63
C ASP A 8 -20.07 -13.33 -4.21
N TRP A 9 -19.10 -13.51 -3.30
CA TRP A 9 -19.12 -12.91 -1.97
C TRP A 9 -19.07 -11.38 -2.00
N GLY A 10 -18.25 -10.81 -2.88
CA GLY A 10 -18.06 -9.36 -3.02
C GLY A 10 -19.25 -8.68 -3.69
N THR A 11 -19.81 -9.29 -4.74
CA THR A 11 -21.02 -8.78 -5.40
C THR A 11 -22.20 -8.72 -4.42
N LYS A 12 -22.34 -9.71 -3.54
CA LYS A 12 -23.34 -9.69 -2.45
C LYS A 12 -23.15 -8.54 -1.45
N ARG A 13 -21.95 -7.96 -1.37
CA ARG A 13 -21.62 -6.79 -0.54
C ARG A 13 -21.68 -5.47 -1.32
N GLY A 14 -22.12 -5.50 -2.58
CA GLY A 14 -22.20 -4.31 -3.43
C GLY A 14 -20.87 -3.92 -4.09
N MET A 15 -19.87 -4.82 -4.14
CA MET A 15 -18.64 -4.57 -4.89
C MET A 15 -18.88 -4.79 -6.39
N THR A 16 -18.35 -3.90 -7.22
CA THR A 16 -18.27 -4.08 -8.68
C THR A 16 -16.91 -4.70 -9.02
N PHE A 17 -16.90 -5.68 -9.92
CA PHE A 17 -15.67 -6.35 -10.38
C PHE A 17 -15.42 -6.03 -11.85
N GLU A 18 -14.30 -5.38 -12.12
CA GLU A 18 -13.82 -5.11 -13.46
C GLU A 18 -12.62 -6.02 -13.75
N VAL A 19 -12.76 -6.91 -14.73
CA VAL A 19 -11.69 -7.85 -15.09
C VAL A 19 -10.92 -7.29 -16.27
N THR A 20 -9.61 -7.17 -16.11
CA THR A 20 -8.72 -6.71 -17.18
C THR A 20 -8.85 -7.59 -18.43
N PRO A 21 -9.04 -7.00 -19.62
CA PRO A 21 -9.06 -7.76 -20.86
C PRO A 21 -7.76 -8.56 -21.05
N PRO A 22 -7.84 -9.79 -21.60
CA PRO A 22 -6.65 -10.57 -21.85
C PRO A 22 -5.67 -9.80 -22.74
N TYR A 23 -4.37 -9.89 -22.43
CA TYR A 23 -3.28 -9.23 -23.16
C TYR A 23 -3.25 -7.70 -23.09
N THR A 24 -3.93 -7.08 -22.13
CA THR A 24 -3.79 -5.64 -21.83
C THR A 24 -3.11 -5.46 -20.48
N ALA A 25 -1.82 -5.11 -20.48
CA ALA A 25 -1.06 -4.89 -19.24
C ALA A 25 -1.29 -3.49 -18.64
N GLU A 26 -1.76 -2.53 -19.45
CA GLU A 26 -1.89 -1.12 -19.06
C GLU A 26 -2.75 -0.87 -17.81
N PRO A 27 -3.91 -1.53 -17.61
CA PRO A 27 -4.76 -1.26 -16.44
C PRO A 27 -4.07 -1.63 -15.11
N ASN A 28 -3.15 -2.59 -15.13
CA ASN A 28 -2.48 -3.09 -13.92
C ASN A 28 -1.18 -2.32 -13.60
N GLY A 29 -0.66 -1.51 -14.52
CA GLY A 29 0.67 -0.91 -14.39
C GLY A 29 0.84 0.00 -13.17
N ALA A 30 -0.23 0.67 -12.72
CA ALA A 30 -0.19 1.49 -11.51
C ALA A 30 -0.03 0.64 -10.23
N VAL A 31 -0.78 -0.46 -10.12
CA VAL A 31 -0.73 -1.38 -8.99
C VAL A 31 0.61 -2.11 -8.96
N GLU A 32 1.08 -2.59 -10.11
CA GLU A 32 2.38 -3.26 -10.24
C GLU A 32 3.53 -2.33 -9.83
N ARG A 33 3.52 -1.08 -10.31
CA ARG A 33 4.52 -0.07 -9.92
C ARG A 33 4.50 0.20 -8.43
N TYR A 34 3.32 0.32 -7.84
CA TYR A 34 3.19 0.56 -6.40
C TYR A 34 3.69 -0.63 -5.58
N GLY A 35 3.35 -1.86 -5.99
CA GLY A 35 3.86 -3.09 -5.37
C GLY A 35 5.39 -3.19 -5.45
N GLY A 36 5.97 -2.86 -6.61
CA GLY A 36 7.42 -2.77 -6.78
C GLY A 36 8.06 -1.73 -5.85
N TYR A 37 7.46 -0.55 -5.73
CA TYR A 37 7.95 0.52 -4.86
C TYR A 37 7.98 0.10 -3.37
N ILE A 38 6.93 -0.56 -2.88
CA ILE A 38 6.91 -1.11 -1.51
C ILE A 38 7.98 -2.19 -1.34
N ASN A 39 8.17 -3.05 -2.36
CA ASN A 39 9.19 -4.08 -2.35
C ASN A 39 10.62 -3.50 -2.27
N ASP A 40 10.90 -2.43 -2.99
CA ASP A 40 12.22 -1.78 -2.94
C ASP A 40 12.50 -1.22 -1.54
N ILE A 41 11.53 -0.51 -0.93
CA ILE A 41 11.69 0.07 0.41
C ILE A 41 11.89 -1.01 1.47
N GLN A 42 11.06 -2.05 1.48
CA GLN A 42 11.20 -3.12 2.46
C GLN A 42 12.54 -3.85 2.30
N ARG A 43 13.03 -4.05 1.07
CA ARG A 43 14.36 -4.64 0.84
C ARG A 43 15.47 -3.75 1.38
N THR A 44 15.38 -2.44 1.19
CA THR A 44 16.33 -1.48 1.78
C THR A 44 16.35 -1.61 3.30
N MET A 45 15.18 -1.66 3.96
CA MET A 45 15.09 -1.83 5.41
C MET A 45 15.75 -3.15 5.86
N ILE A 46 15.47 -4.28 5.20
CA ILE A 46 16.07 -5.58 5.54
C ILE A 46 17.58 -5.60 5.33
N ILE A 47 18.09 -4.95 4.28
CA ILE A 47 19.53 -4.88 4.01
C ILE A 47 20.25 -4.11 5.12
N ASP A 48 19.67 -2.98 5.56
CA ASP A 48 20.20 -2.09 6.59
C ASP A 48 20.20 -2.74 7.99
N ILE A 49 19.25 -3.65 8.25
CA ILE A 49 19.21 -4.41 9.50
C ILE A 49 20.49 -5.23 9.68
N SER A 50 21.21 -4.97 10.77
CA SER A 50 22.45 -5.66 11.17
C SER A 50 22.21 -6.93 12.01
N LEU A 51 20.99 -7.47 11.99
CA LEU A 51 20.61 -8.66 12.75
C LEU A 51 20.81 -9.96 11.92
N PRO A 52 21.23 -11.07 12.55
CA PRO A 52 21.47 -12.33 11.87
C PRO A 52 20.19 -12.94 11.25
N ASP A 53 19.02 -12.76 11.89
CA ASP A 53 17.73 -13.31 11.45
C ASP A 53 16.88 -12.32 10.64
N LYS A 54 17.50 -11.35 9.97
CA LYS A 54 16.81 -10.25 9.28
C LYS A 54 15.77 -10.69 8.23
N ALA A 55 15.90 -11.89 7.66
CA ALA A 55 14.90 -12.46 6.75
C ALA A 55 13.54 -12.68 7.44
N ASN A 56 13.52 -13.02 8.74
CA ASN A 56 12.28 -13.20 9.50
C ASN A 56 11.55 -11.87 9.77
N PHE A 57 12.21 -10.74 9.54
CA PHE A 57 11.63 -9.42 9.71
C PHE A 57 10.90 -8.91 8.47
N TRP A 58 10.84 -9.70 7.38
CA TRP A 58 10.18 -9.31 6.15
C TRP A 58 8.73 -8.81 6.34
N PRO A 59 7.85 -9.47 7.12
CA PRO A 59 6.50 -8.97 7.36
C PRO A 59 6.49 -7.58 8.01
N PHE A 60 7.35 -7.35 9.00
CA PHE A 60 7.46 -6.06 9.69
C PHE A 60 8.04 -4.98 8.79
N ALA A 61 9.01 -5.32 7.93
CA ALA A 61 9.58 -4.39 6.95
C ALA A 61 8.54 -3.96 5.90
N VAL A 62 7.70 -4.89 5.44
CA VAL A 62 6.59 -4.58 4.52
C VAL A 62 5.56 -3.67 5.21
N GLU A 63 5.16 -3.98 6.44
CA GLU A 63 4.24 -3.14 7.22
C GLU A 63 4.81 -1.74 7.45
N ALA A 64 6.09 -1.63 7.82
CA ALA A 64 6.77 -0.36 8.02
C ALA A 64 6.88 0.46 6.72
N ALA A 65 7.16 -0.19 5.59
CA ALA A 65 7.20 0.44 4.28
C ALA A 65 5.82 1.00 3.89
N ILE A 66 4.76 0.22 4.03
CA ILE A 66 3.37 0.66 3.77
C ILE A 66 3.00 1.80 4.72
N TYR A 67 3.26 1.64 6.02
CA TYR A 67 2.92 2.62 7.05
C TYR A 67 3.55 3.99 6.74
N THR A 68 4.82 3.98 6.38
CA THR A 68 5.61 5.18 6.12
C THR A 68 5.19 5.84 4.81
N THR A 69 5.12 5.08 3.71
CA THR A 69 4.79 5.63 2.38
C THR A 69 3.41 6.26 2.31
N HIS A 70 2.42 5.73 3.03
CA HIS A 70 1.08 6.33 3.06
C HIS A 70 1.00 7.63 3.88
N ARG A 71 1.95 7.87 4.78
CA ARG A 71 1.96 9.07 5.66
C ARG A 71 2.90 10.16 5.18
N LEU A 72 3.87 9.83 4.34
CA LEU A 72 4.76 10.82 3.73
C LEU A 72 4.00 11.63 2.67
N VAL A 73 4.27 12.94 2.64
CA VAL A 73 3.74 13.84 1.61
C VAL A 73 4.35 13.48 0.28
N ASN A 74 3.53 13.27 -0.75
CA ASN A 74 4.01 13.13 -2.10
C ASN A 74 4.40 14.52 -2.63
N PRO A 75 5.66 14.76 -3.04
CA PRO A 75 6.11 16.07 -3.51
C PRO A 75 5.30 16.63 -4.68
N LYS A 76 4.73 15.77 -5.52
CA LYS A 76 3.90 16.19 -6.66
C LYS A 76 2.47 16.56 -6.26
N ALA A 77 1.90 15.85 -5.29
CA ALA A 77 0.52 16.05 -4.86
C ALA A 77 0.38 17.07 -3.72
N GLY A 78 1.45 17.32 -2.97
CA GLY A 78 1.45 18.21 -1.80
C GLY A 78 0.74 17.63 -0.57
N VAL A 79 0.13 16.44 -0.68
CA VAL A 79 -0.55 15.73 0.40
C VAL A 79 -0.09 14.27 0.47
N SER A 80 -0.24 13.63 1.64
CA SER A 80 0.03 12.20 1.77
C SER A 80 -1.18 11.35 1.35
N PRO A 81 -0.97 10.12 0.84
CA PRO A 81 -2.09 9.25 0.45
C PRO A 81 -3.12 9.05 1.56
N LEU A 82 -2.68 8.88 2.81
CA LEU A 82 -3.57 8.70 3.96
C LEU A 82 -4.41 9.96 4.23
N THR A 83 -3.82 11.14 4.10
CA THR A 83 -4.53 12.41 4.28
C THR A 83 -5.61 12.57 3.22
N HIS A 84 -5.24 12.35 1.95
CA HIS A 84 -6.15 12.43 0.83
C HIS A 84 -7.35 11.49 1.02
N TRP A 85 -7.09 10.22 1.35
CA TRP A 85 -8.15 9.24 1.61
C TRP A 85 -9.07 9.61 2.78
N ARG A 86 -8.51 10.13 3.87
CA ARG A 86 -9.30 10.60 5.03
C ARG A 86 -10.16 11.81 4.70
N GLN A 87 -9.67 12.72 3.88
CA GLN A 87 -10.44 13.88 3.41
C GLN A 87 -11.62 13.43 2.55
N GLU A 88 -11.40 12.52 1.59
CA GLU A 88 -12.48 11.99 0.74
C GLU A 88 -13.58 11.28 1.55
N LEU A 89 -13.19 10.58 2.62
CA LEU A 89 -14.12 9.87 3.50
C LEU A 89 -14.70 10.71 4.63
N ASN A 90 -14.39 12.02 4.69
CA ASN A 90 -14.79 12.91 5.79
C ASN A 90 -14.42 12.38 7.20
N ILE A 91 -13.25 11.75 7.33
CA ILE A 91 -12.73 11.27 8.61
C ILE A 91 -12.11 12.45 9.37
N GLU A 92 -12.46 12.59 10.65
CA GLU A 92 -11.86 13.60 11.54
C GLU A 92 -10.35 13.44 11.66
N ASN A 93 -9.63 14.56 11.79
CA ASN A 93 -8.16 14.60 11.86
C ASN A 93 -7.49 13.92 10.65
N PRO A 94 -7.67 14.49 9.43
CA PRO A 94 -7.16 13.88 8.21
C PRO A 94 -5.63 13.78 8.20
N GLU A 95 -4.94 14.74 8.80
CA GLU A 95 -3.47 14.81 8.85
C GLU A 95 -2.87 13.80 9.85
N PRO A 96 -2.08 12.80 9.40
CA PRO A 96 -1.42 11.88 10.31
C PRO A 96 -0.19 12.52 10.95
N SER A 97 -0.03 12.35 12.27
CA SER A 97 1.19 12.77 12.97
C SER A 97 2.37 11.88 12.57
N LEU A 98 3.43 12.48 12.01
CA LEU A 98 4.71 11.83 11.72
C LEU A 98 5.73 11.95 12.87
N LYS A 99 5.37 12.62 13.97
CA LYS A 99 6.32 12.94 15.06
C LYS A 99 6.93 11.69 15.69
N HIS A 100 6.15 10.61 15.79
CA HIS A 100 6.58 9.34 16.37
C HIS A 100 7.55 8.54 15.48
N LEU A 101 7.73 8.93 14.20
CA LEU A 101 8.72 8.32 13.31
C LEU A 101 10.09 9.02 13.38
N ARG A 102 10.19 10.16 14.07
CA ARG A 102 11.46 10.83 14.30
C ARG A 102 12.08 10.29 15.59
N ALA A 103 13.25 9.66 15.46
CA ALA A 103 14.13 9.33 16.59
C ALA A 103 14.89 10.57 17.07
#